data_AF-A0A429A197-F1
#
_entry.id   AF-A0A429A197-F1
#
_cell.length_a   1.000
_cell.length_b   1.000
_cell.length_c   1.000
_cell.angle_alpha   90.00
_cell.angle_beta   90.00
_cell.angle_gamma   90.00
#
_symmetry.space_group_name_H-M   'P 1'
#
loop_
_entity.id
_entity.type
_entity.pdbx_description
1 polymer ?
#
loop_
_entity_poly.entity_id
_entity_poly.type
_entity_poly.pdbx_seq_one_letter_code
_entity_poly.pdbx_strand_id
1 'polypeptide(L)'
;MSSWVTEWSGQAACRTADPDELFVRSAAQGGAKAVCTDCPVRTECLADALDNRVEFGVWGGMTERERRALLRRRPTVKSWRDLLQSARAESEQSAGLLVEERPRQPQEQQGLSPEQEQQYGALFRIRFVPTVGFLIAAGAGRHDAEDAVQSAFVQLAKAWESVTHPEAWLRTTAWRMWLKAKDKQKTWSSDPADLPEAGVPDPCNDIAEQVDLVQLLRRLPVLQRTVMAFEIDGATPAQTAEALGVPSANVRQNLRRARQSLERMLEEQDQGGAL
;
A
#
# COMPACT_ATOMS: atom_id res chain seq x y z
N MET A 1 27.37 20.55 -2.93
CA MET A 1 27.11 21.85 -2.29
C MET A 1 25.78 22.36 -2.80
N SER A 2 24.69 22.05 -2.11
CA SER A 2 23.37 22.58 -2.46
C SER A 2 23.27 23.96 -1.82
N SER A 3 23.54 25.01 -2.60
CA SER A 3 23.40 26.39 -2.16
C SER A 3 21.92 26.75 -2.10
N TRP A 4 21.46 27.31 -0.97
CA TRP A 4 20.12 27.91 -0.87
C TRP A 4 19.89 28.89 -2.02
N VAL A 5 18.79 28.72 -2.77
CA VAL A 5 18.48 29.60 -3.90
C VAL A 5 17.80 30.86 -3.38
N THR A 6 18.54 31.98 -3.32
CA THR A 6 17.99 33.26 -2.84
C THR A 6 16.91 33.81 -3.79
N GLU A 7 17.12 33.71 -5.11
CA GLU A 7 16.14 34.11 -6.14
C GLU A 7 15.31 32.90 -6.60
N TRP A 8 14.65 32.25 -5.64
CA TRP A 8 13.95 30.99 -5.87
C TRP A 8 12.75 31.14 -6.83
N SER A 9 12.07 32.29 -6.83
CA SER A 9 10.87 32.53 -7.63
C SER A 9 11.12 32.41 -9.14
N GLY A 10 12.32 32.75 -9.61
CA GLY A 10 12.72 32.61 -11.01
C GLY A 10 12.89 31.17 -11.48
N GLN A 11 13.00 30.21 -10.57
CA GLN A 11 13.21 28.79 -10.83
C GLN A 11 11.99 27.92 -10.45
N ALA A 12 10.89 28.56 -10.03
CA ALA A 12 9.67 27.85 -9.64
C ALA A 12 8.99 27.21 -10.85
N ALA A 13 8.68 25.90 -10.74
CA ALA A 13 8.05 25.13 -11.81
C ALA A 13 6.64 25.62 -12.15
N CYS A 14 5.92 26.19 -11.17
CA CYS A 14 4.59 26.76 -11.37
C CYS A 14 4.59 28.03 -12.23
N ARG A 15 5.74 28.66 -12.49
CA ARG A 15 5.82 29.89 -13.30
C ARG A 15 5.36 29.67 -14.75
N THR A 16 5.51 28.45 -15.28
CA THR A 16 5.14 28.10 -16.65
C THR A 16 3.79 27.41 -16.76
N ALA A 17 3.08 27.23 -15.64
CA ALA A 17 1.75 26.64 -15.60
C ALA A 17 0.66 27.72 -15.75
N ASP A 18 -0.51 27.32 -16.22
CA ASP A 18 -1.62 28.23 -16.48
C ASP A 18 -2.12 28.88 -15.16
N PRO A 19 -2.15 30.22 -15.05
CA PRO A 19 -2.67 30.90 -13.88
C PRO A 19 -4.10 30.48 -13.48
N ASP A 20 -4.97 30.18 -14.44
CA ASP A 20 -6.36 29.81 -14.15
C ASP A 20 -6.47 28.40 -13.53
N GLU A 21 -5.50 27.51 -13.82
CA GLU A 21 -5.37 26.19 -13.19
C GLU A 21 -4.75 26.26 -11.78
N LEU A 22 -3.94 27.29 -11.52
CA LEU A 22 -3.20 27.47 -10.26
C LEU A 22 -3.95 28.31 -9.21
N PHE A 23 -4.80 29.25 -9.64
CA PHE A 23 -5.52 30.18 -8.77
C PHE A 23 -7.00 29.81 -8.56
N VAL A 24 -7.28 28.53 -8.29
CA VAL A 24 -8.64 28.07 -7.95
C VAL A 24 -8.89 28.19 -6.44
N ARG A 25 -10.07 28.71 -6.04
CA ARG A 25 -10.51 28.71 -4.64
C ARG A 25 -11.02 27.31 -4.27
N SER A 26 -10.72 26.83 -3.05
CA SER A 26 -11.20 25.55 -2.48
C SER A 26 -10.54 24.27 -3.03
N ALA A 27 -11.20 23.10 -2.86
CA ALA A 27 -10.72 21.72 -3.07
C ALA A 27 -10.04 21.41 -4.43
N ALA A 28 -10.10 22.32 -5.40
CA ALA A 28 -9.37 22.25 -6.66
C ALA A 28 -7.87 22.61 -6.56
N GLN A 29 -7.36 23.01 -5.38
CA GLN A 29 -5.92 23.25 -5.15
C GLN A 29 -5.02 22.00 -5.27
N GLY A 30 -5.60 20.81 -5.49
CA GLY A 30 -4.85 19.57 -5.72
C GLY A 30 -3.93 19.63 -6.96
N GLY A 31 -4.36 20.31 -8.03
CA GLY A 31 -3.54 20.51 -9.24
C GLY A 31 -2.27 21.32 -8.95
N ALA A 32 -2.40 22.40 -8.18
CA ALA A 32 -1.27 23.23 -7.77
C ALA A 32 -0.27 22.49 -6.85
N LYS A 33 -0.74 21.53 -6.04
CA LYS A 33 0.15 20.68 -5.22
C LYS A 33 0.97 19.72 -6.06
N ALA A 34 0.37 19.14 -7.11
CA ALA A 34 1.06 18.20 -7.99
C ALA A 34 2.28 18.84 -8.66
N VAL A 35 2.13 20.09 -9.14
CA VAL A 35 3.23 20.88 -9.73
C VAL A 35 4.37 21.13 -8.74
N CYS A 36 4.07 21.20 -7.44
CA CYS A 36 5.07 21.43 -6.42
C CYS A 36 5.94 20.18 -6.14
N THR A 37 5.48 18.95 -6.44
CA THR A 37 6.14 17.70 -6.02
C THR A 37 7.61 17.64 -6.44
N ASP A 38 7.88 17.94 -7.71
CA ASP A 38 9.22 17.89 -8.33
C ASP A 38 9.84 19.28 -8.52
N CYS A 39 9.30 20.31 -7.86
CA CYS A 39 9.79 21.67 -8.01
C CYS A 39 11.16 21.82 -7.29
N PRO A 40 12.23 22.25 -8.00
CA PRO A 40 13.59 22.28 -7.44
C PRO A 40 13.76 23.29 -6.29
N VAL A 41 12.86 24.27 -6.18
CA VAL A 41 12.87 25.34 -5.18
C VAL A 41 11.73 25.24 -4.17
N ARG A 42 11.14 24.05 -4.04
CA ARG A 42 9.99 23.80 -3.16
C ARG A 42 10.27 24.18 -1.70
N THR A 43 11.47 23.91 -1.20
CA THR A 43 11.89 24.18 0.18
C THR A 43 12.03 25.67 0.45
N GLU A 44 12.65 26.40 -0.47
CA GLU A 44 12.84 27.85 -0.42
C GLU A 44 11.50 28.58 -0.48
N CYS A 45 10.61 28.16 -1.39
CA CYS A 45 9.25 28.67 -1.53
C CYS A 45 8.43 28.47 -0.23
N LEU A 46 8.51 27.28 0.39
CA LEU A 46 7.80 27.02 1.64
C LEU A 46 8.33 27.85 2.81
N ALA A 47 9.66 27.95 2.94
CA ALA A 47 10.30 28.73 3.99
C ALA A 47 9.86 30.20 3.94
N ASP A 48 9.90 30.79 2.74
CA ASP A 48 9.50 32.18 2.52
C ASP A 48 8.02 32.41 2.89
N ALA A 49 7.14 31.47 2.52
CA ALA A 49 5.72 31.55 2.87
C ALA A 49 5.45 31.46 4.37
N LEU A 50 6.24 30.67 5.11
CA LEU A 50 6.09 30.49 6.56
C LEU A 50 6.67 31.68 7.34
N ASP A 51 7.84 32.18 6.93
CA ASP A 51 8.49 33.34 7.55
C ASP A 51 7.69 34.63 7.34
N ASN A 52 7.21 34.85 6.11
CA ASN A 52 6.40 36.03 5.77
C ASN A 52 4.91 35.88 6.11
N ARG A 53 4.50 34.72 6.67
CA ARG A 53 3.11 34.39 7.03
C ARG A 53 2.12 34.64 5.88
N VAL A 54 2.49 34.20 4.69
CA VAL A 54 1.67 34.38 3.49
C VAL A 54 0.32 33.70 3.66
N GLU A 55 -0.74 34.51 3.58
CA GLU A 55 -2.10 34.10 3.87
C GLU A 55 -2.64 33.17 2.77
N PHE A 56 -2.54 33.54 1.50
CA PHE A 56 -3.25 32.80 0.43
C PHE A 56 -2.33 31.93 -0.45
N GLY A 57 -2.92 30.94 -1.11
CA GLY A 57 -2.26 30.12 -2.14
C GLY A 57 -1.52 28.88 -1.66
N VAL A 58 -1.03 28.08 -2.61
CA VAL A 58 -0.20 26.90 -2.39
C VAL A 58 1.27 27.28 -2.50
N TRP A 59 2.05 26.97 -1.48
CA TRP A 59 3.48 27.32 -1.38
C TRP A 59 4.27 26.09 -0.96
N GLY A 60 5.27 25.72 -1.76
CA GLY A 60 6.08 24.51 -1.56
C GLY A 60 5.27 23.22 -1.35
N GLY A 61 4.10 23.13 -2.01
CA GLY A 61 3.17 22.01 -1.90
C GLY A 61 2.24 22.05 -0.69
N MET A 62 2.28 23.09 0.15
CA MET A 62 1.38 23.27 1.29
C MET A 62 0.32 24.33 1.01
N THR A 63 -0.93 23.99 1.30
CA THR A 63 -2.06 24.95 1.38
C THR A 63 -1.89 25.89 2.57
N GLU A 64 -2.63 27.00 2.53
CA GLU A 64 -2.80 27.91 3.66
C GLU A 64 -3.14 27.19 4.98
N ARG A 65 -4.11 26.26 4.95
CA ARG A 65 -4.56 25.52 6.14
C ARG A 65 -3.43 24.71 6.76
N GLU A 66 -2.64 24.04 5.92
CA GLU A 66 -1.49 23.22 6.35
C GLU A 66 -0.37 24.10 6.92
N ARG A 67 -0.06 25.24 6.28
CA ARG A 67 0.93 26.20 6.80
C ARG A 67 0.50 26.75 8.16
N ARG A 68 -0.77 27.14 8.33
CA ARG A 68 -1.29 27.60 9.63
C ARG A 68 -1.20 26.51 10.70
N ALA A 69 -1.49 25.24 10.35
CA ALA A 69 -1.37 24.12 11.29
C ALA A 69 0.10 23.91 11.72
N LEU A 70 1.04 24.01 10.79
CA LEU A 70 2.47 23.90 11.06
C LEU A 70 2.97 25.04 11.98
N LEU A 71 2.56 26.29 11.71
CA LEU A 71 2.87 27.45 12.55
C LEU A 71 2.32 27.31 13.97
N ARG A 72 1.12 26.71 14.14
CA ARG A 72 0.55 26.43 15.47
C ARG A 72 1.30 25.32 16.22
N ARG A 73 1.75 24.28 15.51
CA ARG A 73 2.48 23.15 16.11
C ARG A 73 3.90 23.54 16.55
N ARG A 74 4.50 24.56 15.92
CA ARG A 74 5.87 25.01 16.19
C ARG A 74 5.95 26.53 16.43
N PRO A 75 5.37 27.05 17.52
CA PRO A 75 5.32 28.49 17.79
C PRO A 75 6.68 29.10 18.16
N THR A 76 7.67 28.27 18.50
CA THR A 76 9.00 28.71 18.96
C THR A 76 10.01 28.90 17.82
N VAL A 77 9.67 28.50 16.59
CA VAL A 77 10.55 28.65 15.42
C VAL A 77 10.55 30.11 14.98
N LYS A 78 11.73 30.74 14.99
CA LYS A 78 11.92 32.16 14.63
C LYS A 78 12.31 32.38 13.16
N SER A 79 12.85 31.35 12.52
CA SER A 79 13.32 31.35 11.13
C SER A 79 13.06 29.97 10.53
N TRP A 80 12.07 29.90 9.65
CA TRP A 80 11.73 28.69 8.91
C TRP A 80 12.75 28.41 7.81
N ARG A 81 13.37 29.45 7.25
CA ARG A 81 14.55 29.33 6.40
C ARG A 81 15.64 28.49 7.06
N ASP A 82 16.09 28.87 8.26
CA ASP A 82 17.20 28.16 8.93
C ASP A 82 16.81 26.72 9.26
N LEU A 83 15.60 26.52 9.77
CA LEU A 83 15.10 25.18 10.11
C LEU A 83 15.05 24.26 8.88
N LEU A 84 14.47 24.73 7.78
CA LEU A 84 14.30 23.93 6.57
C LEU A 84 15.63 23.75 5.82
N GLN A 85 16.53 24.73 5.87
CA GLN A 85 17.88 24.61 5.34
C GLN A 85 18.68 23.55 6.10
N SER A 86 18.63 23.54 7.44
CA SER A 86 19.25 22.51 8.26
C SER A 86 18.66 21.13 7.97
N ALA A 87 17.34 21.00 7.93
CA ALA A 87 16.67 19.73 7.64
C ALA A 87 17.00 19.20 6.22
N ARG A 88 17.12 20.10 5.24
CA ARG A 88 17.56 19.73 3.87
C ARG A 88 19.02 19.28 3.87
N ALA A 89 19.91 20.01 4.54
CA ALA A 89 21.32 19.64 4.65
C ALA A 89 21.50 18.28 5.36
N GLU A 90 20.74 18.02 6.43
CA GLU A 90 20.70 16.71 7.11
C GLU A 90 20.16 15.60 6.21
N SER A 91 19.13 15.89 5.41
CA SER A 91 18.56 14.93 4.45
C SER A 91 19.52 14.66 3.29
N GLU A 92 20.21 15.68 2.78
CA GLU A 92 21.24 15.57 1.75
C GLU A 92 22.52 14.90 2.28
N GLN A 93 22.87 15.11 3.55
CA GLN A 93 23.96 14.39 4.23
C GLN A 93 23.56 12.94 4.52
N SER A 94 22.32 12.68 4.90
CA SER A 94 21.79 11.31 5.08
C SER A 94 21.67 10.59 3.73
N ALA A 95 21.23 11.28 2.67
CA ALA A 95 21.26 10.77 1.30
C ALA A 95 22.70 10.59 0.80
N GLY A 96 23.61 11.48 1.17
CA GLY A 96 25.04 11.36 0.89
C GLY A 96 25.70 10.19 1.64
N LEU A 97 25.28 9.91 2.88
CA LEU A 97 25.66 8.72 3.66
C LEU A 97 25.06 7.43 3.08
N LEU A 98 23.95 7.52 2.33
CA LEU A 98 23.42 6.42 1.51
C LEU A 98 24.12 6.29 0.15
N VAL A 99 24.87 7.32 -0.30
CA VAL A 99 25.55 7.40 -1.60
C VAL A 99 27.09 7.33 -1.49
N GLU A 100 27.67 7.24 -0.29
CA GLU A 100 29.00 6.67 -0.14
C GLU A 100 28.94 5.22 -0.63
N GLU A 101 29.27 5.02 -1.91
CA GLU A 101 29.61 3.73 -2.48
C GLU A 101 30.81 3.21 -1.69
N ARG A 102 30.52 2.57 -0.55
CA ARG A 102 31.40 1.59 0.04
C ARG A 102 31.76 0.65 -1.12
N PRO A 103 33.05 0.50 -1.49
CA PRO A 103 33.42 -0.42 -2.55
C PRO A 103 32.73 -1.72 -2.19
N ARG A 104 31.82 -2.16 -3.06
CA ARG A 104 31.04 -3.36 -2.85
C ARG A 104 32.08 -4.47 -2.89
N GLN A 105 32.64 -4.81 -1.72
CA GLN A 105 33.33 -6.07 -1.56
C GLN A 105 32.33 -7.10 -2.11
N PRO A 106 32.72 -7.98 -3.04
CA PRO A 106 31.88 -9.09 -3.44
C PRO A 106 31.69 -9.94 -2.18
N GLN A 107 30.75 -9.56 -1.33
CA GLN A 107 30.12 -10.51 -0.44
C GLN A 107 29.35 -11.39 -1.40
N GLU A 108 29.85 -12.60 -1.60
CA GLU A 108 29.10 -13.74 -2.11
C GLU A 108 27.84 -13.92 -1.24
N GLN A 109 26.86 -13.03 -1.38
CA GLN A 109 25.48 -13.44 -1.24
C GLN A 109 25.30 -14.34 -2.45
N GLN A 110 25.50 -15.65 -2.25
CA GLN A 110 25.12 -16.64 -3.24
C GLN A 110 23.65 -16.37 -3.54
N GLY A 111 23.41 -15.63 -4.63
CA GLY A 111 22.09 -15.54 -5.21
C GLY A 111 21.63 -16.94 -5.57
N LEU A 112 20.34 -17.08 -5.86
CA LEU A 112 19.81 -18.33 -6.37
C LEU A 112 20.69 -18.81 -7.54
N SER A 113 21.08 -20.08 -7.53
CA SER A 113 21.73 -20.71 -8.67
C SER A 113 20.83 -20.56 -9.91
N PRO A 114 21.36 -20.63 -11.14
CA PRO A 114 20.53 -20.51 -12.34
C PRO A 114 19.35 -21.49 -12.38
N GLU A 115 19.53 -22.69 -11.82
CA GLU A 115 18.47 -23.68 -11.67
C GLU A 115 17.42 -23.24 -10.64
N GLN A 116 17.87 -22.75 -9.48
CA GLN A 116 16.99 -22.21 -8.44
C GLN A 116 16.22 -20.97 -8.92
N GLU A 117 16.84 -20.07 -9.70
CA GLU A 117 16.16 -18.93 -10.34
C GLU A 117 15.09 -19.40 -11.32
N GLN A 118 15.38 -20.43 -12.12
CA GLN A 118 14.40 -20.98 -13.06
C GLN A 118 13.20 -21.58 -12.32
N GLN A 119 13.44 -22.35 -11.26
CA GLN A 119 12.39 -22.94 -10.42
C GLN A 119 11.56 -21.87 -9.71
N TYR A 120 12.22 -20.86 -9.11
CA TYR A 120 11.57 -19.72 -8.48
C TYR A 120 10.75 -18.92 -9.49
N GLY A 121 11.30 -18.62 -10.67
CA GLY A 121 10.61 -17.91 -11.73
C GLY A 121 9.41 -18.68 -12.28
N ALA A 122 9.49 -20.01 -12.38
CA ALA A 122 8.36 -20.86 -12.74
C ALA A 122 7.25 -20.79 -11.69
N LEU A 123 7.61 -20.91 -10.40
CA LEU A 123 6.67 -20.76 -9.30
C LEU A 123 6.01 -19.38 -9.32
N PHE A 124 6.78 -18.31 -9.47
CA PHE A 124 6.26 -16.95 -9.53
C PHE A 124 5.19 -16.80 -10.63
N ARG A 125 5.50 -17.23 -11.86
CA ARG A 125 4.56 -17.15 -12.98
C ARG A 125 3.28 -17.92 -12.74
N ILE A 126 3.37 -19.10 -12.12
CA ILE A 126 2.22 -19.98 -11.88
C ILE A 126 1.40 -19.53 -10.67
N ARG A 127 2.04 -19.04 -9.62
CA ARG A 127 1.42 -18.86 -8.30
C ARG A 127 1.12 -17.43 -7.90
N PHE A 128 1.71 -16.42 -8.54
CA PHE A 128 1.47 -15.03 -8.17
C PHE A 128 -0.02 -14.67 -8.25
N VAL A 129 -0.62 -14.75 -9.44
CA VAL A 129 -2.02 -14.38 -9.66
C VAL A 129 -2.99 -15.26 -8.86
N PRO A 130 -2.85 -16.61 -8.83
CA PRO A 130 -3.70 -17.45 -7.99
C PRO A 130 -3.62 -17.15 -6.50
N THR A 131 -2.44 -16.81 -5.96
CA THR A 131 -2.30 -16.48 -4.53
C THR A 131 -2.95 -15.13 -4.21
N VAL A 132 -2.93 -14.17 -5.16
CA VAL A 132 -3.71 -12.92 -5.04
C VAL A 132 -5.20 -13.23 -5.03
N GLY A 133 -5.67 -14.07 -5.96
CA GLY A 133 -7.06 -14.55 -6.01
C GLY A 133 -7.50 -15.25 -4.72
N PHE A 134 -6.62 -16.07 -4.12
CA PHE A 134 -6.84 -16.70 -2.82
C PHE A 134 -7.11 -15.66 -1.72
N LEU A 135 -6.31 -14.61 -1.61
CA LEU A 135 -6.52 -13.56 -0.61
C LEU A 135 -7.78 -12.75 -0.88
N ILE A 136 -8.09 -12.45 -2.13
CA ILE A 136 -9.35 -11.78 -2.53
C ILE A 136 -10.56 -12.63 -2.14
N ALA A 137 -10.52 -13.94 -2.43
CA ALA A 137 -11.55 -14.89 -2.02
C ALA A 137 -11.72 -14.95 -0.49
N ALA A 138 -10.61 -14.83 0.26
CA ALA A 138 -10.65 -14.74 1.72
C ALA A 138 -11.19 -13.38 2.25
N GLY A 139 -11.17 -12.35 1.40
CA GLY A 139 -11.78 -11.03 1.64
C GLY A 139 -10.80 -9.86 1.71
N ALA A 140 -9.59 -9.99 1.17
CA ALA A 140 -8.67 -8.87 0.97
C ALA A 140 -9.13 -7.98 -0.20
N GLY A 141 -8.81 -6.68 -0.14
CA GLY A 141 -8.86 -5.81 -1.32
C GLY A 141 -7.75 -6.18 -2.31
N ARG A 142 -7.91 -5.84 -3.59
CA ARG A 142 -6.96 -6.22 -4.65
C ARG A 142 -5.53 -5.75 -4.35
N HIS A 143 -5.37 -4.48 -3.98
CA HIS A 143 -4.06 -3.90 -3.66
C HIS A 143 -3.42 -4.55 -2.43
N ASP A 144 -4.17 -4.69 -1.32
CA ASP A 144 -3.66 -5.37 -0.12
C ASP A 144 -3.23 -6.83 -0.40
N ALA A 145 -3.99 -7.53 -1.25
CA ALA A 145 -3.67 -8.88 -1.66
C ALA A 145 -2.38 -8.93 -2.51
N GLU A 146 -2.25 -8.04 -3.48
CA GLU A 146 -1.08 -7.94 -4.34
C GLU A 146 0.18 -7.62 -3.52
N ASP A 147 0.12 -6.63 -2.64
CA ASP A 147 1.23 -6.22 -1.77
C ASP A 147 1.66 -7.35 -0.82
N ALA A 148 0.69 -8.07 -0.23
CA ALA A 148 0.97 -9.19 0.65
C ALA A 148 1.64 -10.36 -0.10
N VAL A 149 1.19 -10.66 -1.33
CA VAL A 149 1.78 -11.72 -2.16
C VAL A 149 3.18 -11.33 -2.65
N GLN A 150 3.38 -10.08 -3.11
CA GLN A 150 4.71 -9.57 -3.48
C GLN A 150 5.68 -9.69 -2.30
N SER A 151 5.25 -9.25 -1.11
CA SER A 151 6.05 -9.36 0.11
C SER A 151 6.37 -10.81 0.47
N ALA A 152 5.42 -11.74 0.27
CA ALA A 152 5.62 -13.15 0.55
C ALA A 152 6.63 -13.79 -0.41
N PHE A 153 6.59 -13.44 -1.70
CA PHE A 153 7.59 -13.88 -2.69
C PHE A 153 9.00 -13.37 -2.35
N VAL A 154 9.13 -12.11 -1.92
CA VAL A 154 10.40 -11.56 -1.47
C VAL A 154 10.97 -12.36 -0.28
N GLN A 155 10.13 -12.77 0.67
CA GLN A 155 10.59 -13.60 1.78
C GLN A 155 10.88 -15.05 1.34
N LEU A 156 10.11 -15.59 0.40
CA LEU A 156 10.35 -16.92 -0.16
C LEU A 156 11.71 -16.97 -0.86
N ALA A 157 12.07 -15.95 -1.63
CA ALA A 157 13.37 -15.87 -2.29
C ALA A 157 14.52 -15.91 -1.28
N LYS A 158 14.37 -15.24 -0.13
CA LYS A 158 15.38 -15.24 0.96
C LYS A 158 15.48 -16.59 1.68
N ALA A 159 14.39 -17.36 1.72
CA ALA A 159 14.31 -18.63 2.44
C ALA A 159 14.35 -19.85 1.51
N TRP A 160 14.61 -19.66 0.19
CA TRP A 160 14.35 -20.65 -0.85
C TRP A 160 14.92 -22.04 -0.55
N GLU A 161 16.18 -22.11 -0.13
CA GLU A 161 16.88 -23.36 0.14
C GLU A 161 16.31 -24.13 1.36
N SER A 162 15.70 -23.42 2.30
CA SER A 162 15.14 -24.00 3.51
C SER A 162 13.69 -24.49 3.35
N VAL A 163 13.03 -24.11 2.26
CA VAL A 163 11.59 -24.34 2.07
C VAL A 163 11.37 -25.56 1.17
N THR A 164 10.88 -26.65 1.77
CA THR A 164 10.58 -27.90 1.05
C THR A 164 9.26 -27.85 0.25
N HIS A 165 8.29 -27.05 0.72
CA HIS A 165 6.96 -26.96 0.12
C HIS A 165 6.61 -25.49 -0.17
N PRO A 166 7.17 -24.90 -1.25
CA PRO A 166 7.13 -23.46 -1.47
C PRO A 166 5.71 -22.92 -1.70
N GLU A 167 4.81 -23.69 -2.30
CA GLU A 167 3.41 -23.28 -2.50
C GLU A 167 2.64 -23.14 -1.17
N ALA A 168 2.70 -24.17 -0.32
CA ALA A 168 2.03 -24.16 0.98
C ALA A 168 2.63 -23.09 1.91
N TRP A 169 3.95 -22.92 1.84
CA TRP A 169 4.67 -21.87 2.56
C TRP A 169 4.22 -20.48 2.07
N LEU A 170 4.19 -20.26 0.76
CA LEU A 170 3.80 -18.99 0.14
C LEU A 170 2.39 -18.59 0.54
N ARG A 171 1.41 -19.50 0.42
CA ARG A 171 0.03 -19.25 0.85
C ARG A 171 -0.04 -18.80 2.31
N THR A 172 0.62 -19.53 3.20
CA THR A 172 0.57 -19.26 4.65
C THR A 172 1.25 -17.94 5.00
N THR A 173 2.40 -17.65 4.37
CA THR A 173 3.14 -16.40 4.56
C THR A 173 2.34 -15.20 4.04
N ALA A 174 1.77 -15.29 2.83
CA ALA A 174 0.95 -14.23 2.25
C ALA A 174 -0.28 -13.93 3.13
N TRP A 175 -0.97 -14.97 3.60
CA TRP A 175 -2.08 -14.85 4.56
C TRP A 175 -1.66 -14.10 5.84
N ARG A 176 -0.53 -14.48 6.45
CA ARG A 176 -0.02 -13.84 7.67
C ARG A 176 0.40 -12.39 7.43
N MET A 177 1.01 -12.09 6.29
CA MET A 177 1.40 -10.73 5.91
C MET A 177 0.17 -9.82 5.76
N TRP A 178 -0.88 -10.30 5.10
CA TRP A 178 -2.14 -9.59 5.00
C TRP A 178 -2.79 -9.32 6.37
N LEU A 179 -2.88 -10.33 7.23
CA LEU A 179 -3.43 -10.16 8.58
C LEU A 179 -2.64 -9.12 9.39
N LYS A 180 -1.30 -9.14 9.30
CA LYS A 180 -0.43 -8.18 9.98
C LYS A 180 -0.61 -6.76 9.44
N ALA A 181 -0.75 -6.59 8.13
CA ALA A 181 -1.01 -5.29 7.52
C ALA A 181 -2.36 -4.72 7.98
N LYS A 182 -3.40 -5.56 8.02
CA LYS A 182 -4.73 -5.19 8.52
C LYS A 182 -4.72 -4.77 9.99
N ASP A 183 -4.00 -5.50 10.84
CA ASP A 183 -3.88 -5.15 12.26
C ASP A 183 -3.10 -3.84 12.46
N LYS A 184 -2.04 -3.63 11.66
CA LYS A 184 -1.32 -2.34 11.63
C LYS A 184 -2.23 -1.19 11.19
N GLN A 185 -3.09 -1.40 10.20
CA GLN A 185 -4.07 -0.41 9.74
C GLN A 185 -5.10 -0.09 10.82
N LYS A 186 -5.55 -1.10 11.59
CA LYS A 186 -6.44 -0.91 12.75
C LYS A 186 -5.75 -0.17 13.91
N THR A 187 -4.46 -0.44 14.12
CA THR A 187 -3.65 0.21 15.16
C THR A 187 -3.30 1.65 14.78
N TRP A 188 -3.25 1.96 13.47
CA TRP A 188 -3.25 3.33 12.95
C TRP A 188 -4.65 3.93 13.13
N SER A 189 -4.97 4.35 14.37
CA SER A 189 -6.18 5.11 14.66
C SER A 189 -6.13 6.41 13.85
N SER A 190 -6.95 6.50 12.81
CA SER A 190 -7.25 7.76 12.15
C SER A 190 -8.03 8.64 13.13
N ASP A 191 -7.40 9.70 13.63
CA ASP A 191 -8.15 10.80 14.22
C ASP A 191 -9.12 11.30 13.12
N PRO A 192 -10.44 11.40 13.38
CA PRO A 192 -11.41 11.80 12.34
C PRO A 192 -11.09 13.15 11.68
N ALA A 193 -10.27 13.98 12.34
CA ALA A 193 -9.78 15.26 11.81
C ALA A 193 -8.70 15.13 10.70
N ASP A 194 -8.07 13.96 10.55
CA ASP A 194 -7.00 13.68 9.59
C ASP A 194 -7.48 12.86 8.36
N LEU A 195 -8.78 12.55 8.26
CA LEU A 195 -9.34 11.81 7.12
C LEU A 195 -9.79 12.76 5.99
N PRO A 196 -9.48 12.44 4.71
CA PRO A 196 -10.16 13.07 3.58
C PRO A 196 -11.67 12.78 3.64
N GLU A 197 -12.49 13.81 3.42
CA GLU A 197 -13.94 13.83 3.71
C GLU A 197 -14.78 12.81 2.90
N ALA A 198 -14.17 12.16 1.93
CA ALA A 198 -14.64 10.88 1.41
C ALA A 198 -13.38 10.07 1.10
N GLY A 199 -13.33 8.82 1.55
CA GLY A 199 -12.44 7.85 0.92
C GLY A 199 -12.84 7.82 -0.56
N VAL A 200 -11.99 8.34 -1.44
CA VAL A 200 -12.18 8.18 -2.88
C VAL A 200 -12.31 6.67 -3.09
N PRO A 201 -13.45 6.17 -3.61
CA PRO A 201 -13.54 4.78 -4.01
C PRO A 201 -12.34 4.49 -4.90
N ASP A 202 -11.51 3.52 -4.51
CA ASP A 202 -10.33 3.17 -5.27
C ASP A 202 -10.78 2.72 -6.67
N PRO A 203 -10.48 3.49 -7.74
CA PRO A 203 -10.93 3.16 -9.09
C PRO A 203 -10.41 1.80 -9.56
N CYS A 204 -9.30 1.30 -8.98
CA CYS A 204 -8.77 -0.03 -9.26
C CYS A 204 -9.54 -1.17 -8.55
N ASN A 205 -10.35 -0.85 -7.54
CA ASN A 205 -11.28 -1.78 -6.93
C ASN A 205 -12.55 -1.92 -7.81
N ASP A 206 -12.87 -0.89 -8.62
CA ASP A 206 -14.04 -0.80 -9.50
C ASP A 206 -13.80 -1.28 -10.95
N ILE A 207 -12.58 -1.67 -11.33
CA ILE A 207 -12.35 -2.42 -12.58
C ILE A 207 -12.74 -3.88 -12.35
N ALA A 208 -14.06 -4.09 -12.40
CA ALA A 208 -14.74 -5.37 -12.57
C ALA A 208 -14.41 -6.45 -11.53
N GLU A 209 -15.23 -6.52 -10.49
CA GLU A 209 -15.55 -7.77 -9.80
C GLU A 209 -16.33 -8.70 -10.76
N GLN A 210 -15.71 -9.08 -11.87
CA GLN A 210 -16.18 -10.13 -12.76
C GLN A 210 -15.69 -11.48 -12.25
N VAL A 211 -16.23 -11.93 -11.12
CA VAL A 211 -16.49 -13.37 -10.89
C VAL A 211 -17.62 -13.47 -9.87
N ASP A 212 -18.79 -13.97 -10.27
CA ASP A 212 -19.94 -14.25 -9.39
C ASP A 212 -19.53 -14.99 -8.10
N LEU A 213 -18.48 -15.82 -8.19
CA LEU A 213 -17.89 -16.55 -7.07
C LEU A 213 -17.37 -15.64 -5.93
N VAL A 214 -16.65 -14.55 -6.22
CA VAL A 214 -16.08 -13.69 -5.16
C VAL A 214 -17.20 -12.98 -4.39
N GLN A 215 -18.22 -12.52 -5.11
CA GLN A 215 -19.42 -11.91 -4.53
C GLN A 215 -20.18 -12.90 -3.65
N LEU A 216 -20.39 -14.14 -4.12
CA LEU A 216 -21.01 -15.21 -3.34
C LEU A 216 -20.22 -15.55 -2.08
N LEU A 217 -18.89 -15.72 -2.21
CA LEU A 217 -18.02 -15.99 -1.07
C LEU A 217 -18.07 -14.88 -0.03
N ARG A 218 -18.16 -13.62 -0.43
CA ARG A 218 -18.24 -12.48 0.49
C ARG A 218 -19.51 -12.47 1.36
N ARG A 219 -20.59 -13.10 0.92
CA ARG A 219 -21.84 -13.26 1.70
C ARG A 219 -21.70 -14.29 2.84
N LEU A 220 -20.68 -15.13 2.82
CA LEU A 220 -20.44 -16.11 3.89
C LEU A 220 -19.84 -15.44 5.15
N PRO A 221 -20.08 -16.01 6.34
CA PRO A 221 -19.35 -15.66 7.55
C PRO A 221 -17.83 -15.74 7.35
N VAL A 222 -17.09 -14.82 7.96
CA VAL A 222 -15.63 -14.64 7.74
C VAL A 222 -14.88 -15.97 7.77
N LEU A 223 -15.06 -16.77 8.83
CA LEU A 223 -14.34 -18.05 8.94
C LEU A 223 -14.71 -19.04 7.84
N GLN A 224 -15.99 -19.11 7.45
CA GLN A 224 -16.47 -20.00 6.38
C GLN A 224 -15.88 -19.60 5.02
N ARG A 225 -15.89 -18.29 4.72
CA ARG A 225 -15.24 -17.75 3.52
C ARG A 225 -13.74 -18.04 3.51
N THR A 226 -13.07 -17.81 4.63
CA THR A 226 -11.63 -18.09 4.76
C THR A 226 -11.32 -19.55 4.50
N VAL A 227 -12.01 -20.50 5.15
CA VAL A 227 -11.72 -21.93 4.91
C VAL A 227 -12.02 -22.36 3.47
N MET A 228 -13.06 -21.81 2.83
CA MET A 228 -13.33 -22.04 1.40
C MET A 228 -12.22 -21.49 0.50
N ALA A 229 -11.68 -20.31 0.80
CA ALA A 229 -10.57 -19.74 0.04
C ALA A 229 -9.33 -20.65 0.11
N PHE A 230 -9.01 -21.17 1.30
CA PHE A 230 -7.94 -22.16 1.47
C PHE A 230 -8.21 -23.43 0.64
N GLU A 231 -9.44 -23.95 0.63
CA GLU A 231 -9.79 -25.14 -0.18
C GLU A 231 -9.68 -24.87 -1.68
N ILE A 232 -10.15 -23.73 -2.18
CA ILE A 232 -10.04 -23.33 -3.59
C ILE A 232 -8.57 -23.23 -4.01
N ASP A 233 -7.69 -22.79 -3.10
CA ASP A 233 -6.25 -22.77 -3.31
C ASP A 233 -5.57 -24.15 -3.14
N GLY A 234 -6.35 -25.22 -2.97
CA GLY A 234 -5.86 -26.60 -2.85
C GLY A 234 -5.29 -26.95 -1.48
N ALA A 235 -5.58 -26.18 -0.42
CA ALA A 235 -5.16 -26.52 0.94
C ALA A 235 -5.93 -27.72 1.49
N THR A 236 -5.24 -28.60 2.18
CA THR A 236 -5.92 -29.63 2.98
C THR A 236 -6.53 -29.02 4.26
N PRO A 237 -7.53 -29.68 4.87
CA PRO A 237 -8.07 -29.25 6.16
C PRO A 237 -7.05 -29.26 7.30
N ALA A 238 -5.95 -30.01 7.19
CA ALA A 238 -4.87 -30.01 8.17
C ALA A 238 -3.97 -28.78 8.01
N GLN A 239 -3.56 -28.46 6.78
CA GLN A 239 -2.78 -27.26 6.48
C GLN A 239 -3.54 -25.97 6.81
N THR A 240 -4.85 -25.94 6.51
CA THR A 240 -5.71 -24.81 6.83
C THR A 240 -5.84 -24.62 8.35
N ALA A 241 -5.97 -25.71 9.11
CA ALA A 241 -6.03 -25.69 10.56
C ALA A 241 -4.76 -25.11 11.19
N GLU A 242 -3.60 -25.54 10.69
CA GLU A 242 -2.29 -25.02 11.09
C GLU A 242 -2.15 -23.52 10.78
N ALA A 243 -2.54 -23.10 9.57
CA ALA A 243 -2.44 -21.70 9.15
C ALA A 243 -3.34 -20.76 9.98
N LEU A 244 -4.54 -21.23 10.35
CA LEU A 244 -5.54 -20.46 11.10
C LEU A 244 -5.42 -20.59 12.62
N GLY A 245 -4.63 -21.53 13.13
CA GLY A 245 -4.53 -21.81 14.57
C GLY A 245 -5.82 -22.38 15.17
N VAL A 246 -6.59 -23.16 14.39
CA VAL A 246 -7.86 -23.78 14.82
C VAL A 246 -7.85 -25.30 14.61
N PRO A 247 -8.68 -26.10 15.30
CA PRO A 247 -8.71 -27.55 15.09
C PRO A 247 -9.17 -27.96 13.69
N SER A 248 -8.57 -29.01 13.11
CA SER A 248 -8.96 -29.52 11.76
C SER A 248 -10.42 -29.98 11.67
N ALA A 249 -11.00 -30.45 12.77
CA ALA A 249 -12.44 -30.74 12.85
C ALA A 249 -13.30 -29.48 12.66
N ASN A 250 -12.86 -28.34 13.20
CA ASN A 250 -13.51 -27.04 13.05
C ASN A 250 -13.45 -26.55 11.59
N VAL A 251 -12.31 -26.74 10.93
CA VAL A 251 -12.17 -26.45 9.49
C VAL A 251 -13.16 -27.27 8.66
N ARG A 252 -13.20 -28.59 8.84
CA ARG A 252 -14.13 -29.47 8.11
C ARG A 252 -15.60 -29.09 8.34
N GLN A 253 -15.96 -28.73 9.57
CA GLN A 253 -17.30 -28.29 9.90
C GLN A 253 -17.67 -26.98 9.20
N ASN A 254 -16.76 -26.00 9.16
CA ASN A 254 -17.00 -24.74 8.47
C ASN A 254 -17.04 -24.91 6.95
N LEU A 255 -16.22 -25.78 6.37
CA LEU A 255 -16.29 -26.12 4.94
C LEU A 255 -17.66 -26.69 4.57
N ARG A 256 -18.17 -27.65 5.37
CA ARG A 256 -19.51 -28.21 5.14
C ARG A 256 -20.60 -27.13 5.18
N ARG A 257 -20.56 -26.24 6.18
CA ARG A 257 -21.53 -25.14 6.33
C ARG A 257 -21.43 -24.10 5.20
N ALA A 258 -20.20 -23.82 4.76
CA ALA A 258 -19.94 -22.92 3.66
C ALA A 258 -20.54 -23.46 2.35
N ARG A 259 -20.27 -24.74 2.02
CA ARG A 259 -20.83 -25.39 0.82
C ARG A 259 -22.37 -25.39 0.83
N GLN A 260 -22.99 -25.78 1.95
CA GLN A 260 -24.46 -25.72 2.10
C GLN A 260 -25.04 -24.31 1.94
N SER A 261 -24.31 -23.29 2.41
CA SER A 261 -24.76 -21.90 2.27
C SER A 261 -24.64 -21.42 0.83
N LEU A 262 -23.57 -21.79 0.13
CA LEU A 262 -23.37 -21.46 -1.28
C LEU A 262 -24.37 -22.19 -2.18
N GLU A 263 -24.62 -23.48 -1.95
CA GLU A 263 -25.63 -24.28 -2.67
C GLU A 263 -27.00 -23.59 -2.63
N ARG A 264 -27.47 -23.22 -1.43
CA ARG A 264 -28.73 -22.50 -1.26
C ARG A 264 -28.75 -21.14 -1.96
N MET A 265 -27.64 -20.39 -1.93
CA MET A 265 -27.55 -19.10 -2.63
C MET A 265 -27.63 -19.26 -4.15
N LEU A 266 -27.03 -20.31 -4.71
CA LEU A 266 -27.10 -20.63 -6.13
C LEU A 266 -28.51 -21.05 -6.54
N GLU A 267 -29.18 -21.88 -5.74
CA GLU A 267 -30.58 -22.27 -5.95
C GLU A 267 -31.55 -21.08 -5.93
N GLU A 268 -31.32 -20.10 -5.04
CA GLU A 268 -32.09 -18.85 -4.97
C GLU A 268 -31.87 -17.95 -6.20
N GLN A 269 -30.65 -17.94 -6.76
CA GLN A 269 -30.33 -17.18 -7.97
C GLN A 269 -30.98 -17.80 -9.22
N ASP A 270 -30.97 -19.13 -9.34
CA ASP A 270 -31.60 -19.84 -10.45
C ASP A 270 -33.13 -19.66 -10.47
N GLN A 271 -33.76 -19.53 -9.29
CA GLN A 271 -35.21 -19.28 -9.17
C GLN A 271 -35.59 -17.81 -9.43
N GLY A 272 -34.69 -16.86 -9.15
CA GLY A 272 -34.92 -15.42 -9.36
C GLY A 272 -34.71 -14.92 -10.79
N GLY A 273 -34.07 -15.72 -11.66
CA GLY A 273 -33.83 -15.39 -13.08
C GLY A 273 -34.92 -15.87 -14.05
N ALA A 274 -35.99 -16.50 -13.55
CA ALA A 274 -37.06 -17.11 -14.35
C ALA A 274 -38.35 -16.26 -14.49
N LEU A 275 -38.27 -14.93 -14.32
CA LEU A 275 -39.39 -13.98 -14.48
C LEU A 275 -39.11 -12.95 -15.56
#